data_AF-A0AA37H1S5-F1
#
_entry.id   AF-A0AA37H1S5-F1
#
_cell.length_a   1.000
_cell.length_b   1.000
_cell.length_c   1.000
_cell.angle_alpha   90.00
_cell.angle_beta   90.00
_cell.angle_gamma   90.00
#
_symmetry.space_group_name_H-M   'P 1'
#
loop_
_entity.id
_entity.type
_entity.pdbx_description
1 polymer ?
#
loop_
_entity_poly.entity_id
_entity_poly.type
_entity_poly.pdbx_seq_one_letter_code
_entity_poly.pdbx_strand_id
1 'polypeptide(L)'
;MADVHNNSASQPTTKETVLEQITEVAGEHILDTVSPKPVPTTILTPPSALEDDFIPPCITQKPIPKALRENKNLGSIMVGLNHECPRWVPNSTLKWVVLREGFKTSQDADYAATHLNIACQKWNDLDVGVKFEWIKNPADATFALWHGGSQGDVLASAFFPNANDLSMVLVYNAAFSMPKWKANLWKVFTHELGHVLGLRHEFALDTNPETGKVKEAMKAEQLGPRNNNSVMTYSRVPPEIQQTDIESTRAFYALKEDDAGNPPLVGLTEVQDYEPM
;
A
#
# COMPACT_ATOMS: atom_id res chain seq x y z
N MET A 1 40.37 26.32 31.53
CA MET A 1 39.48 26.88 30.50
C MET A 1 39.80 26.16 29.21
N ALA A 2 38.78 25.93 28.38
CA ALA A 2 38.70 24.84 27.41
C ALA A 2 38.75 23.43 28.06
N ASP A 3 38.04 22.42 27.56
CA ASP A 3 36.71 22.50 26.91
C ASP A 3 35.98 21.17 27.12
N VAL A 4 34.65 21.22 27.23
CA VAL A 4 33.80 20.01 27.25
C VAL A 4 32.66 20.22 26.26
N HIS A 5 32.89 19.82 25.00
CA HIS A 5 31.84 19.80 24.00
C HIS A 5 30.77 18.77 24.37
N ASN A 6 29.61 19.27 24.78
CA ASN A 6 28.46 18.45 25.14
C ASN A 6 27.75 17.94 23.87
N ASN A 7 28.39 17.01 23.15
CA ASN A 7 27.79 16.34 21.99
C ASN A 7 26.71 15.36 22.44
N SER A 8 25.52 15.90 22.69
CA SER A 8 24.27 15.14 22.79
C SER A 8 23.86 14.65 21.40
N ALA A 9 24.60 13.67 20.86
CA ALA A 9 24.11 12.87 19.75
C ALA A 9 22.84 12.14 20.23
N SER A 10 21.71 12.43 19.61
CA SER A 10 20.50 11.63 19.79
C SER A 10 20.81 10.18 19.39
N GLN A 11 20.34 9.21 20.18
CA GLN A 11 20.36 7.83 19.72
C GLN A 11 19.47 7.74 18.47
N PRO A 12 19.92 7.07 17.39
CA PRO A 12 19.13 6.96 16.17
C PRO A 12 17.81 6.23 16.48
N THR A 13 16.74 6.73 15.89
CA THR A 13 15.42 6.09 15.87
C THR A 13 15.49 4.74 15.14
N THR A 14 14.49 3.88 15.33
CA THR A 14 14.40 2.61 14.60
C THR A 14 14.38 2.84 13.08
N LYS A 15 13.70 3.89 12.60
CA LYS A 15 13.74 4.36 11.20
C LYS A 15 15.14 4.67 10.70
N GLU A 16 15.88 5.51 11.42
CA GLU A 16 17.26 5.86 11.07
C GLU A 16 18.16 4.61 11.09
N THR A 17 17.99 3.74 12.10
CA THR A 17 18.71 2.46 12.20
C THR A 17 18.44 1.53 11.00
N VAL A 18 17.20 1.47 10.51
CA VAL A 18 16.83 0.68 9.31
C VAL A 18 17.46 1.27 8.04
N LEU A 19 17.46 2.60 7.89
CA LEU A 19 18.08 3.28 6.75
C LEU A 19 19.62 3.16 6.78
N GLU A 20 20.24 3.22 7.96
CA GLU A 20 21.66 2.93 8.18
C GLU A 20 21.99 1.47 7.79
N GLN A 21 21.21 0.48 8.24
CA GLN A 21 21.44 -0.93 7.86
C GLN A 21 21.30 -1.19 6.36
N ILE A 22 20.33 -0.56 5.69
CA ILE A 22 20.20 -0.63 4.23
C ILE A 22 21.43 0.01 3.55
N THR A 23 21.93 1.13 4.11
CA THR A 23 23.10 1.85 3.60
C THR A 23 24.41 1.10 3.81
N GLU A 24 24.61 0.46 4.96
CA GLU A 24 25.81 -0.36 5.26
C GLU A 24 25.91 -1.57 4.33
N VAL A 25 24.76 -2.18 3.98
CA VAL A 25 24.70 -3.38 3.12
C VAL A 25 24.77 -3.05 1.62
N ALA A 26 24.26 -1.89 1.18
CA ALA A 26 24.08 -1.58 -0.25
C ALA A 26 24.80 -0.30 -0.75
N GLY A 27 25.37 0.52 0.14
CA GLY A 27 26.06 1.77 -0.17
C GLY A 27 25.15 3.00 -0.22
N GLU A 28 25.74 4.19 -0.02
CA GLU A 28 25.04 5.47 0.20
C GLU A 28 23.98 5.83 -0.86
N HIS A 29 24.21 5.46 -2.13
CA HIS A 29 23.29 5.73 -3.24
C HIS A 29 21.98 4.92 -3.20
N ILE A 30 21.87 3.90 -2.34
CA ILE A 30 20.65 3.07 -2.21
C ILE A 30 19.42 3.91 -1.81
N LEU A 31 19.64 5.05 -1.15
CA LEU A 31 18.60 5.97 -0.67
C LEU A 31 18.32 7.14 -1.63
N ASP A 32 18.97 7.21 -2.81
CA ASP A 32 18.72 8.29 -3.78
C ASP A 32 17.27 8.27 -4.27
N THR A 33 16.53 9.35 -4.06
CA THR A 33 15.10 9.42 -4.35
C THR A 33 14.76 9.93 -5.74
N VAL A 34 13.68 9.40 -6.31
CA VAL A 34 13.10 9.88 -7.57
C VAL A 34 12.02 10.92 -7.28
N SER A 35 12.19 12.12 -7.83
CA SER A 35 11.10 13.11 -7.87
C SER A 35 10.10 12.73 -8.98
N PRO A 36 8.81 12.55 -8.68
CA PRO A 36 7.81 12.27 -9.69
C PRO A 36 7.60 13.50 -10.59
N LYS A 37 7.21 13.25 -11.83
CA LYS A 37 6.75 14.33 -12.71
C LYS A 37 5.34 14.78 -12.27
N PRO A 38 4.96 16.05 -12.49
CA PRO A 38 3.59 16.50 -12.32
C PRO A 38 2.62 15.63 -13.12
N VAL A 39 1.41 15.41 -12.60
CA VAL A 39 0.38 14.61 -13.27
C VAL A 39 0.08 15.21 -14.65
N PRO A 40 0.20 14.44 -15.75
CA PRO A 40 -0.11 14.94 -17.09
C PRO A 40 -1.60 15.30 -17.21
N THR A 41 -1.89 16.49 -17.76
CA THR A 41 -3.28 16.96 -18.02
C THR A 41 -4.07 16.02 -18.94
N THR A 42 -3.36 15.22 -19.74
CA THR A 42 -3.93 14.12 -20.53
C THR A 42 -3.13 12.85 -20.26
N ILE A 43 -3.74 11.88 -19.56
CA ILE A 43 -3.21 10.51 -19.54
C ILE A 43 -3.49 9.90 -20.92
N LEU A 44 -2.44 9.52 -21.65
CA LEU A 44 -2.59 8.89 -22.96
C LEU A 44 -3.22 7.50 -22.80
N THR A 45 -4.43 7.32 -23.34
CA THR A 45 -5.07 6.00 -23.44
C THR A 45 -4.20 5.08 -24.29
N PRO A 46 -3.71 3.93 -23.77
CA PRO A 46 -2.96 2.99 -24.59
C PRO A 46 -3.84 2.37 -25.68
N PRO A 47 -3.26 1.94 -26.82
CA PRO A 47 -4.00 1.31 -27.90
C PRO A 47 -4.72 0.06 -27.40
N SER A 48 -6.00 -0.09 -27.75
CA SER A 48 -6.94 -1.05 -27.16
C SER A 48 -6.76 -2.51 -27.62
N ALA A 49 -5.54 -2.91 -27.98
CA ALA A 49 -5.22 -4.18 -28.66
C ALA A 49 -3.90 -4.80 -28.16
N LEU A 50 -3.61 -4.66 -26.86
CA LEU A 50 -2.51 -5.37 -26.19
C LEU A 50 -3.11 -6.57 -25.44
N GLU A 51 -3.19 -7.71 -26.12
CA GLU A 51 -3.83 -8.94 -25.63
C GLU A 51 -2.96 -9.74 -24.64
N ASP A 52 -2.55 -9.10 -23.54
CA ASP A 52 -2.13 -9.82 -22.34
C ASP A 52 -3.39 -10.45 -21.70
N ASP A 53 -3.80 -11.65 -22.15
CA ASP A 53 -4.98 -12.38 -21.65
C ASP A 53 -4.72 -13.08 -20.30
N PHE A 54 -4.36 -12.26 -19.32
CA PHE A 54 -3.87 -12.71 -18.02
C PHE A 54 -4.57 -11.93 -16.88
N ILE A 55 -4.80 -12.61 -15.76
CA ILE A 55 -5.29 -12.02 -14.51
C ILE A 55 -4.10 -11.99 -13.53
N PRO A 56 -3.48 -10.82 -13.30
CA PRO A 56 -2.34 -10.73 -12.41
C PRO A 56 -2.75 -10.94 -10.95
N PRO A 57 -2.01 -11.76 -10.18
CA PRO A 57 -2.11 -11.77 -8.73
C PRO A 57 -1.42 -10.51 -8.14
N CYS A 58 -2.05 -9.89 -7.15
CA CYS A 58 -1.38 -9.08 -6.14
C CYS A 58 -0.82 -10.00 -5.04
N ILE A 59 0.14 -9.50 -4.26
CA ILE A 59 0.44 -10.04 -2.94
C ILE A 59 0.31 -8.94 -1.89
N THR A 60 -0.75 -8.97 -1.08
CA THR A 60 -0.72 -8.29 0.22
C THR A 60 0.25 -9.03 1.15
N GLN A 61 1.32 -8.34 1.57
CA GLN A 61 2.27 -8.70 2.64
C GLN A 61 2.41 -10.21 2.98
N LYS A 62 3.53 -10.82 2.55
CA LYS A 62 3.86 -12.23 2.90
C LYS A 62 3.85 -12.44 4.42
N PRO A 63 3.33 -13.58 4.92
CA PRO A 63 2.95 -13.73 6.32
C PRO A 63 4.13 -13.75 7.29
N ILE A 64 3.93 -13.10 8.45
CA ILE A 64 4.75 -13.25 9.66
C ILE A 64 4.87 -14.75 10.02
N PRO A 65 6.06 -15.23 10.46
CA PRO A 65 6.31 -16.63 10.80
C PRO A 65 5.28 -17.26 11.74
N LYS A 66 5.09 -18.57 11.58
CA LYS A 66 4.05 -19.38 12.24
C LYS A 66 4.12 -19.37 13.79
N ALA A 67 5.21 -18.90 14.37
CA ALA A 67 5.44 -18.82 15.82
C ALA A 67 4.70 -17.66 16.52
N LEU A 68 4.19 -16.68 15.78
CA LEU A 68 3.53 -15.47 16.33
C LEU A 68 2.01 -15.49 16.09
N ARG A 69 1.34 -16.61 16.40
CA ARG A 69 -0.08 -16.83 16.06
C ARG A 69 -0.89 -17.48 17.18
N GLU A 70 -1.10 -16.76 18.29
CA GLU A 70 -2.02 -17.17 19.35
C GLU A 70 -2.99 -16.07 19.75
N ASN A 71 -4.18 -16.05 19.11
CA ASN A 71 -5.48 -16.05 19.79
C ASN A 71 -6.63 -16.34 18.79
N LYS A 72 -7.91 -16.20 19.20
CA LYS A 72 -9.12 -16.55 18.40
C LYS A 72 -10.18 -15.43 18.41
N ASN A 73 -11.17 -15.51 17.51
CA ASN A 73 -12.31 -14.56 17.32
C ASN A 73 -11.89 -13.17 16.74
N LEU A 74 -12.74 -12.29 16.17
CA LEU A 74 -13.96 -12.47 15.34
C LEU A 74 -13.69 -11.89 13.89
N GLY A 75 -14.42 -11.08 13.09
CA GLY A 75 -15.72 -10.39 13.10
C GLY A 75 -16.35 -10.29 11.68
N SER A 76 -16.51 -9.10 11.07
CA SER A 76 -16.77 -8.87 9.61
C SER A 76 -17.03 -7.41 9.09
N ILE A 77 -16.02 -6.50 8.96
CA ILE A 77 -15.89 -5.54 7.81
C ILE A 77 -14.51 -5.63 7.02
N MET A 78 -14.46 -5.56 5.67
CA MET A 78 -13.32 -5.93 4.74
C MET A 78 -12.02 -5.08 4.78
N VAL A 79 -11.71 -4.50 5.93
CA VAL A 79 -10.34 -4.13 6.30
C VAL A 79 -9.86 -5.18 7.31
N GLY A 80 -8.56 -5.42 7.49
CA GLY A 80 -8.17 -6.41 8.51
C GLY A 80 -6.72 -6.87 8.51
N LEU A 81 -6.19 -7.20 9.68
CA LEU A 81 -5.00 -8.04 9.82
C LEU A 81 -5.06 -8.92 11.08
N ASN A 82 -5.61 -10.13 10.92
CA ASN A 82 -5.83 -11.16 11.95
C ASN A 82 -6.89 -10.85 13.00
N HIS A 83 -6.75 -9.80 13.81
CA HIS A 83 -7.63 -9.52 14.98
C HIS A 83 -8.11 -8.06 15.08
N GLU A 84 -7.55 -7.20 14.23
CA GLU A 84 -7.79 -5.77 14.15
C GLU A 84 -8.15 -5.40 12.71
N CYS A 85 -8.72 -4.22 12.56
CA CYS A 85 -8.99 -3.57 11.29
C CYS A 85 -8.07 -2.34 11.14
N PRO A 86 -6.87 -2.52 10.55
CA PRO A 86 -5.85 -1.49 10.50
C PRO A 86 -6.31 -0.31 9.63
N ARG A 87 -6.20 0.88 10.19
CA ARG A 87 -6.52 2.18 9.57
C ARG A 87 -5.38 3.16 9.87
N TRP A 88 -5.19 4.18 9.03
CA TRP A 88 -4.38 5.34 9.44
C TRP A 88 -5.26 6.33 10.20
N VAL A 89 -4.72 7.06 11.17
CA VAL A 89 -5.45 8.12 11.89
C VAL A 89 -6.16 9.05 10.88
N PRO A 90 -7.49 9.24 10.97
CA PRO A 90 -8.22 10.03 9.98
C PRO A 90 -7.72 11.48 9.87
N ASN A 91 -7.67 11.97 8.64
CA ASN A 91 -7.09 13.24 8.16
C ASN A 91 -5.56 13.31 8.17
N SER A 92 -4.86 12.21 8.47
CA SER A 92 -3.40 12.14 8.35
C SER A 92 -2.91 12.19 6.90
N THR A 93 -1.60 12.42 6.73
CA THR A 93 -0.93 12.48 5.43
C THR A 93 0.20 11.46 5.38
N LEU A 94 0.09 10.51 4.47
CA LEU A 94 1.03 9.42 4.24
C LEU A 94 2.14 9.94 3.31
N LYS A 95 3.34 10.10 3.86
CA LYS A 95 4.49 10.61 3.12
C LYS A 95 5.17 9.47 2.37
N TRP A 96 5.51 9.70 1.11
CA TRP A 96 6.09 8.67 0.26
C TRP A 96 7.30 9.12 -0.56
N VAL A 97 8.22 8.16 -0.75
CA VAL A 97 9.40 8.28 -1.62
C VAL A 97 9.40 7.18 -2.67
N VAL A 98 10.28 7.31 -3.67
CA VAL A 98 10.65 6.20 -4.55
C VAL A 98 12.17 6.08 -4.52
N LEU A 99 12.68 4.91 -4.16
CA LEU A 99 14.12 4.65 -4.17
C LEU A 99 14.54 4.37 -5.62
N ARG A 100 15.55 5.07 -6.12
CA ARG A 100 16.00 4.96 -7.52
C ARG A 100 16.68 3.63 -7.81
N GLU A 101 17.47 3.15 -6.85
CA GLU A 101 18.21 1.91 -6.97
C GLU A 101 17.32 0.66 -6.95
N GLY A 102 17.87 -0.47 -7.38
CA GLY A 102 17.12 -1.74 -7.55
C GLY A 102 16.21 -1.79 -8.79
N PHE A 103 15.81 -0.65 -9.35
CA PHE A 103 15.21 -0.59 -10.68
C PHE A 103 16.26 -0.93 -11.76
N LYS A 104 15.86 -1.66 -12.80
CA LYS A 104 16.75 -2.04 -13.91
C LYS A 104 17.28 -0.85 -14.71
N THR A 105 16.53 0.24 -14.76
CA THR A 105 16.93 1.48 -15.44
C THR A 105 16.38 2.68 -14.66
N SER A 106 17.09 3.81 -14.71
CA SER A 106 16.60 5.09 -14.18
C SER A 106 15.30 5.54 -14.84
N GLN A 107 15.04 5.09 -16.08
CA GLN A 107 13.83 5.40 -16.83
C GLN A 107 12.61 4.65 -16.28
N ASP A 108 12.76 3.38 -15.89
CA ASP A 108 11.70 2.60 -15.23
C ASP A 108 11.41 3.15 -13.84
N ALA A 109 12.43 3.64 -13.11
CA ALA A 109 12.26 4.32 -11.82
C ALA A 109 11.48 5.64 -11.95
N ASP A 110 11.88 6.51 -12.89
CA ASP A 110 11.18 7.76 -13.23
C ASP A 110 9.73 7.51 -13.70
N TYR A 111 9.51 6.43 -14.45
CA TYR A 111 8.19 6.01 -14.93
C TYR A 111 7.30 5.53 -13.78
N ALA A 112 7.83 4.66 -12.91
CA ALA A 112 7.13 4.15 -11.74
C ALA A 112 6.78 5.27 -10.76
N ALA A 113 7.69 6.20 -10.48
CA ALA A 113 7.42 7.37 -9.63
C ALA A 113 6.32 8.27 -10.23
N THR A 114 6.34 8.50 -11.54
CA THR A 114 5.28 9.27 -12.21
C THR A 114 3.93 8.55 -12.14
N HIS A 115 3.90 7.24 -12.32
CA HIS A 115 2.66 6.45 -12.26
C HIS A 115 2.12 6.27 -10.82
N LEU A 116 2.98 6.20 -9.81
CA LEU A 116 2.55 6.24 -8.41
C LEU A 116 1.98 7.62 -8.06
N ASN A 117 2.59 8.73 -8.51
CA ASN A 117 2.03 10.06 -8.30
C ASN A 117 0.60 10.19 -8.87
N ILE A 118 0.35 9.64 -10.06
CA ILE A 118 -1.00 9.61 -10.67
C ILE A 118 -1.99 8.84 -9.78
N ALA A 119 -1.58 7.72 -9.17
CA ALA A 119 -2.42 6.95 -8.24
C ALA A 119 -2.67 7.69 -6.92
N CYS A 120 -1.62 8.31 -6.34
CA CYS A 120 -1.70 9.14 -5.15
C CYS A 120 -2.64 10.34 -5.34
N GLN A 121 -2.50 11.09 -6.44
CA GLN A 121 -3.40 12.21 -6.71
C GLN A 121 -4.84 11.76 -6.97
N LYS A 122 -5.06 10.61 -7.62
CA LYS A 122 -6.41 10.05 -7.76
C LYS A 122 -7.09 9.76 -6.42
N TRP A 123 -6.38 9.23 -5.43
CA TRP A 123 -6.94 9.06 -4.08
C TRP A 123 -7.08 10.40 -3.33
N ASN A 124 -6.18 11.38 -3.54
CA ASN A 124 -6.29 12.73 -2.97
C ASN A 124 -7.52 13.49 -3.51
N ASP A 125 -7.74 13.49 -4.82
CA ASP A 125 -8.88 14.13 -5.52
C ASP A 125 -10.23 13.55 -5.06
N LEU A 126 -10.21 12.30 -4.57
CA LEU A 126 -11.38 11.61 -4.05
C LEU A 126 -11.65 11.86 -2.57
N ASP A 127 -10.78 12.59 -1.85
CA ASP A 127 -10.95 13.02 -0.45
C ASP A 127 -11.60 11.92 0.43
N VAL A 128 -10.87 10.81 0.60
CA VAL A 128 -11.38 9.58 1.23
C VAL A 128 -11.11 9.48 2.73
N GLY A 129 -10.46 10.48 3.32
CA GLY A 129 -10.16 10.57 4.75
C GLY A 129 -8.66 10.57 5.10
N VAL A 130 -7.75 10.37 4.14
CA VAL A 130 -6.30 10.61 4.28
C VAL A 130 -5.72 11.13 2.97
N LYS A 131 -4.47 11.61 2.99
CA LYS A 131 -3.78 12.19 1.82
C LYS A 131 -2.41 11.55 1.59
N PHE A 132 -1.92 11.62 0.36
CA PHE A 132 -0.60 11.15 -0.06
C PHE A 132 0.28 12.32 -0.50
N GLU A 133 1.44 12.49 0.14
CA GLU A 133 2.41 13.54 -0.15
C GLU A 133 3.75 12.95 -0.61
N TRP A 134 4.25 13.37 -1.79
CA TRP A 134 5.62 13.03 -2.16
C TRP A 134 6.61 13.93 -1.42
N ILE A 135 7.67 13.32 -0.89
CA ILE A 135 8.75 14.03 -0.21
C ILE A 135 10.13 13.59 -0.76
N LYS A 136 11.18 14.35 -0.47
CA LYS A 136 12.54 14.02 -0.94
C LYS A 136 13.29 13.06 -0.01
N ASN A 137 13.06 13.12 1.31
CA ASN A 137 13.87 12.43 2.32
C ASN A 137 13.25 11.08 2.75
N PRO A 138 13.91 9.92 2.56
CA PRO A 138 13.41 8.64 3.06
C PRO A 138 13.19 8.59 4.58
N ALA A 139 13.94 9.37 5.37
CA ALA A 139 13.78 9.39 6.82
C ALA A 139 12.50 10.11 7.30
N ASP A 140 11.86 10.92 6.44
CA ASP A 140 10.54 11.51 6.72
C ASP A 140 9.39 10.69 6.12
N ALA A 141 9.66 9.51 5.54
CA ALA A 141 8.68 8.75 4.75
C ALA A 141 7.97 7.66 5.56
N THR A 142 6.66 7.56 5.38
CA THR A 142 5.82 6.47 5.91
C THR A 142 5.95 5.22 5.06
N PHE A 143 6.14 5.39 3.74
CA PHE A 143 6.48 4.28 2.86
C PHE A 143 7.38 4.65 1.67
N ALA A 144 8.07 3.66 1.13
CA ALA A 144 8.82 3.78 -0.11
C ALA A 144 8.24 2.87 -1.20
N LEU A 145 8.25 3.35 -2.45
CA LEU A 145 8.16 2.50 -3.63
C LEU A 145 9.56 1.99 -3.99
N TRP A 146 9.69 0.69 -4.19
CA TRP A 146 10.95 0.06 -4.61
C TRP A 146 10.72 -1.05 -5.64
N HIS A 147 11.77 -1.44 -6.37
CA HIS A 147 11.67 -2.48 -7.40
C HIS A 147 12.05 -3.85 -6.82
N GLY A 148 11.04 -4.69 -6.57
CA GLY A 148 11.21 -5.99 -5.89
C GLY A 148 11.79 -7.12 -6.75
N GLY A 149 12.28 -6.84 -7.97
CA GLY A 149 12.90 -7.82 -8.84
C GLY A 149 11.92 -8.81 -9.49
N SER A 150 12.25 -10.11 -9.49
CA SER A 150 11.43 -11.17 -10.10
C SER A 150 10.55 -11.86 -9.04
N GLN A 151 9.23 -11.73 -9.16
CA GLN A 151 8.26 -12.38 -8.28
C GLN A 151 7.22 -13.20 -9.08
N GLY A 152 7.68 -13.82 -10.17
CA GLY A 152 6.82 -14.55 -11.10
C GLY A 152 6.01 -13.61 -11.98
N ASP A 153 4.70 -13.77 -11.93
CA ASP A 153 3.67 -13.05 -12.69
C ASP A 153 2.98 -11.91 -11.90
N VAL A 154 3.28 -11.80 -10.61
CA VAL A 154 2.86 -10.72 -9.71
C VAL A 154 3.39 -9.37 -10.23
N LEU A 155 2.50 -8.37 -10.35
CA LEU A 155 2.87 -7.04 -10.85
C LEU A 155 3.45 -6.15 -9.75
N ALA A 156 2.80 -6.14 -8.58
CA ALA A 156 3.18 -5.34 -7.42
C ALA A 156 2.71 -6.01 -6.11
N SER A 157 3.10 -5.42 -4.97
CA SER A 157 2.67 -5.84 -3.64
C SER A 157 2.72 -4.68 -2.65
N ALA A 158 1.71 -4.59 -1.80
CA ALA A 158 1.58 -3.59 -0.74
C ALA A 158 1.41 -4.20 0.66
N PHE A 159 1.14 -3.32 1.61
CA PHE A 159 1.01 -3.54 3.05
C PHE A 159 -0.28 -2.85 3.55
N PHE A 160 -0.80 -3.28 4.69
CA PHE A 160 -1.89 -2.61 5.41
C PHE A 160 -1.33 -1.58 6.41
N PRO A 161 -2.12 -0.59 6.89
CA PRO A 161 -1.69 0.33 7.94
C PRO A 161 -1.06 -0.40 9.13
N ASN A 162 0.06 0.11 9.64
CA ASN A 162 0.87 -0.58 10.64
C ASN A 162 1.87 0.37 11.34
N ALA A 163 2.48 -0.10 12.42
CA ALA A 163 3.47 0.64 13.21
C ALA A 163 4.94 0.36 12.82
N ASN A 164 5.24 -0.11 11.60
CA ASN A 164 6.63 -0.21 11.13
C ASN A 164 7.13 1.19 10.71
N ASP A 165 8.37 1.53 11.05
CA ASP A 165 9.00 2.81 10.70
C ASP A 165 8.88 3.16 9.21
N LEU A 166 9.21 2.21 8.33
CA LEU A 166 9.13 2.36 6.88
C LEU A 166 8.49 1.11 6.27
N SER A 167 7.33 1.29 5.66
CA SER A 167 6.67 0.24 4.88
C SER A 167 7.06 0.32 3.39
N MET A 168 6.88 -0.77 2.63
CA MET A 168 7.35 -0.87 1.25
C MET A 168 6.21 -1.27 0.30
N VAL A 169 5.93 -0.43 -0.70
CA VAL A 169 5.26 -0.89 -1.93
C VAL A 169 6.35 -1.42 -2.85
N LEU A 170 6.19 -2.65 -3.35
CA LEU A 170 7.13 -3.22 -4.32
C LEU A 170 6.47 -3.31 -5.69
N VAL A 171 7.20 -2.95 -6.73
CA VAL A 171 6.84 -3.19 -8.13
C VAL A 171 7.81 -4.19 -8.75
N TYR A 172 7.30 -5.15 -9.52
CA TYR A 172 8.07 -6.29 -10.00
C TYR A 172 8.28 -6.29 -11.52
N ASN A 173 9.22 -7.12 -11.98
CA ASN A 173 9.60 -7.28 -13.38
C ASN A 173 8.41 -7.48 -14.34
N ALA A 174 7.34 -8.16 -13.92
CA ALA A 174 6.17 -8.40 -14.76
C ALA A 174 5.47 -7.09 -15.17
N ALA A 175 5.37 -6.12 -14.26
CA ALA A 175 4.75 -4.81 -14.51
C ALA A 175 5.48 -3.95 -15.54
N PHE A 176 6.79 -4.20 -15.76
CA PHE A 176 7.59 -3.54 -16.80
C PHE A 176 7.74 -4.37 -18.07
N SER A 177 7.30 -5.63 -18.06
CA SER A 177 7.46 -6.58 -19.17
C SER A 177 6.17 -6.84 -19.95
N MET A 178 5.00 -6.76 -19.30
CA MET A 178 3.69 -6.92 -19.95
C MET A 178 3.18 -5.56 -20.46
N PRO A 179 3.04 -5.33 -21.79
CA PRO A 179 2.76 -4.01 -22.34
C PRO A 179 1.46 -3.36 -21.85
N LYS A 180 0.38 -4.16 -21.71
CA LYS A 180 -0.93 -3.71 -21.23
C LYS A 180 -0.84 -3.16 -19.80
N TRP A 181 -0.11 -3.87 -18.94
CA TRP A 181 0.04 -3.55 -17.53
C TRP A 181 1.05 -2.42 -17.31
N LYS A 182 2.15 -2.35 -18.07
CA LYS A 182 3.09 -1.21 -18.03
C LYS A 182 2.39 0.10 -18.35
N ALA A 183 1.67 0.14 -19.48
CA ALA A 183 0.95 1.36 -19.89
C ALA A 183 -0.14 1.79 -18.90
N ASN A 184 -0.66 0.86 -18.09
CA ASN A 184 -1.65 1.10 -17.06
C ASN A 184 -1.06 1.02 -15.63
N LEU A 185 0.25 1.19 -15.45
CA LEU A 185 0.91 0.98 -14.15
C LEU A 185 0.34 1.86 -13.01
N TRP A 186 -0.26 3.01 -13.32
CA TRP A 186 -0.92 3.84 -12.31
C TRP A 186 -2.17 3.15 -11.74
N LYS A 187 -2.88 2.34 -12.53
CA LYS A 187 -4.04 1.55 -12.08
C LYS A 187 -3.63 0.44 -11.13
N VAL A 188 -2.53 -0.24 -11.44
CA VAL A 188 -1.92 -1.22 -10.53
C VAL A 188 -1.60 -0.54 -9.20
N PHE A 189 -0.89 0.59 -9.21
CA PHE A 189 -0.64 1.35 -7.99
C PHE A 189 -1.92 1.89 -7.32
N THR A 190 -3.00 2.16 -8.05
CA THR A 190 -4.28 2.59 -7.46
C THR A 190 -4.91 1.46 -6.62
N HIS A 191 -4.77 0.20 -7.06
CA HIS A 191 -5.12 -1.01 -6.30
C HIS A 191 -4.18 -1.23 -5.10
N GLU A 192 -2.86 -1.16 -5.30
CA GLU A 192 -1.89 -1.28 -4.21
C GLU A 192 -2.11 -0.23 -3.11
N LEU A 193 -2.41 1.02 -3.48
CA LEU A 193 -2.75 2.07 -2.52
C LEU A 193 -4.07 1.81 -1.79
N GLY A 194 -4.99 1.04 -2.36
CA GLY A 194 -6.17 0.55 -1.64
C GLY A 194 -5.78 -0.31 -0.43
N HIS A 195 -4.78 -1.18 -0.56
CA HIS A 195 -4.22 -1.91 0.58
C HIS A 195 -3.53 -0.99 1.59
N VAL A 196 -2.79 0.02 1.12
CA VAL A 196 -2.17 1.04 1.99
C VAL A 196 -3.24 1.84 2.76
N LEU A 197 -4.43 2.02 2.21
CA LEU A 197 -5.61 2.61 2.87
C LEU A 197 -6.34 1.64 3.83
N GLY A 198 -5.93 0.37 3.90
CA GLY A 198 -6.51 -0.69 4.74
C GLY A 198 -7.41 -1.69 4.01
N LEU A 199 -7.80 -1.41 2.76
CA LEU A 199 -8.79 -2.18 1.99
C LEU A 199 -8.25 -3.56 1.59
N ARG A 200 -9.06 -4.61 1.71
CA ARG A 200 -8.79 -5.94 1.16
C ARG A 200 -9.55 -6.21 -0.13
N HIS A 201 -9.27 -7.35 -0.74
CA HIS A 201 -9.96 -7.80 -1.94
C HIS A 201 -11.43 -8.15 -1.68
N GLU A 202 -12.30 -7.83 -2.63
CA GLU A 202 -13.74 -8.17 -2.63
C GLU A 202 -14.02 -9.66 -2.48
N PHE A 203 -13.09 -10.51 -2.94
CA PHE A 203 -13.17 -11.96 -2.88
C PHE A 203 -12.45 -12.58 -1.66
N ALA A 204 -11.89 -11.77 -0.75
CA ALA A 204 -11.11 -12.29 0.38
C ALA A 204 -11.97 -13.05 1.42
N LEU A 205 -13.30 -12.93 1.37
CA LEU A 205 -14.26 -13.76 2.12
C LEU A 205 -14.76 -14.99 1.36
N ASP A 206 -14.47 -15.12 0.06
CA ASP A 206 -15.00 -16.22 -0.74
C ASP A 206 -14.44 -17.56 -0.25
N THR A 207 -15.29 -18.54 -0.05
CA THR A 207 -14.86 -19.93 0.18
C THR A 207 -14.52 -20.60 -1.15
N ASN A 208 -13.33 -21.19 -1.26
CA ASN A 208 -12.98 -22.14 -2.32
C ASN A 208 -13.90 -23.38 -2.20
N PRO A 209 -14.71 -23.71 -3.22
CA PRO A 209 -15.79 -24.70 -3.09
C PRO A 209 -15.29 -26.15 -2.99
N GLU A 210 -14.05 -26.43 -3.42
CA GLU A 210 -13.45 -27.77 -3.40
C GLU A 210 -12.82 -28.10 -2.03
N THR A 211 -12.31 -27.08 -1.33
CA THR A 211 -11.53 -27.25 -0.09
C THR A 211 -12.23 -26.73 1.17
N GLY A 212 -13.34 -25.99 1.03
CA GLY A 212 -14.07 -25.39 2.15
C GLY A 212 -13.29 -24.29 2.89
N LYS A 213 -12.20 -23.78 2.30
CA LYS A 213 -11.34 -22.74 2.89
C LYS A 213 -11.61 -21.39 2.25
N VAL A 214 -11.55 -20.32 3.05
CA VAL A 214 -11.57 -18.94 2.57
C VAL A 214 -10.36 -18.70 1.64
N LYS A 215 -10.55 -17.98 0.53
CA LYS A 215 -9.51 -17.70 -0.49
C LYS A 215 -8.31 -16.97 0.10
N GLU A 216 -8.56 -16.03 1.01
CA GLU A 216 -7.51 -15.48 1.87
C GLU A 216 -7.52 -16.17 3.23
N ALA A 217 -6.34 -16.56 3.71
CA ALA A 217 -6.19 -17.30 4.97
C ALA A 217 -6.13 -16.39 6.22
N MET A 218 -6.29 -15.08 6.05
CA MET A 218 -6.37 -14.09 7.12
C MET A 218 -7.84 -13.80 7.42
N LYS A 219 -8.18 -13.46 8.67
CA LYS A 219 -9.53 -12.98 8.98
C LYS A 219 -9.75 -11.66 8.25
N ALA A 220 -10.78 -11.68 7.41
CA ALA A 220 -11.20 -10.73 6.41
C ALA A 220 -12.72 -10.96 6.20
N GLU A 221 -13.44 -9.98 5.65
CA GLU A 221 -14.61 -9.42 6.34
C GLU A 221 -15.53 -8.56 5.36
N GLN A 222 -16.62 -7.81 5.68
CA GLN A 222 -17.33 -6.94 4.65
C GLN A 222 -18.01 -5.60 5.10
N LEU A 223 -17.58 -4.42 4.57
CA LEU A 223 -18.29 -3.11 4.68
C LEU A 223 -18.88 -2.68 3.34
N GLY A 224 -20.08 -2.09 3.40
CA GLY A 224 -20.77 -1.58 2.23
C GLY A 224 -21.20 -2.69 1.27
N PRO A 225 -21.70 -2.31 0.08
CA PRO A 225 -22.07 -3.27 -0.95
C PRO A 225 -20.83 -3.83 -1.65
N ARG A 226 -20.73 -5.16 -1.71
CA ARG A 226 -19.73 -5.86 -2.53
C ARG A 226 -19.87 -5.46 -4.01
N ASN A 227 -18.76 -5.17 -4.68
CA ASN A 227 -18.69 -4.81 -6.09
C ASN A 227 -17.59 -5.57 -6.84
N ASN A 228 -17.99 -6.53 -7.68
CA ASN A 228 -17.06 -7.32 -8.50
C ASN A 228 -16.29 -6.50 -9.58
N ASN A 229 -16.57 -5.20 -9.73
CA ASN A 229 -15.80 -4.27 -10.57
C ASN A 229 -14.89 -3.33 -9.75
N SER A 230 -14.87 -3.46 -8.41
CA SER A 230 -14.04 -2.65 -7.50
C SER A 230 -12.58 -2.62 -7.94
N VAL A 231 -11.89 -1.52 -7.64
CA VAL A 231 -10.42 -1.45 -7.77
C VAL A 231 -9.74 -2.59 -7.00
N MET A 232 -10.37 -3.14 -5.95
CA MET A 232 -9.90 -4.27 -5.14
C MET A 232 -10.30 -5.65 -5.71
N THR A 233 -10.68 -5.77 -6.99
CA THR A 233 -10.97 -7.06 -7.64
C THR A 233 -9.92 -7.44 -8.68
N TYR A 234 -9.52 -8.71 -8.71
CA TYR A 234 -8.65 -9.27 -9.75
C TYR A 234 -9.42 -9.41 -11.08
N SER A 235 -8.88 -8.84 -12.15
CA SER A 235 -9.54 -8.79 -13.46
C SER A 235 -8.55 -8.92 -14.61
N ARG A 236 -9.06 -9.29 -15.80
CA ARG A 236 -8.32 -9.25 -17.07
C ARG A 236 -8.16 -7.83 -17.60
N VAL A 237 -8.86 -6.85 -17.05
CA VAL A 237 -8.69 -5.43 -17.37
C VAL A 237 -7.99 -4.69 -16.21
N PRO A 238 -7.13 -3.69 -16.49
CA PRO A 238 -6.55 -2.87 -15.44
C PRO A 238 -7.60 -2.17 -14.58
N PRO A 239 -7.48 -2.22 -13.23
CA PRO A 239 -8.54 -1.83 -12.30
C PRO A 239 -8.84 -0.32 -12.34
N GLU A 240 -10.04 0.06 -11.94
CA GLU A 240 -10.50 1.45 -11.85
C GLU A 240 -11.26 1.64 -10.53
N ILE A 241 -11.10 2.79 -9.88
CA ILE A 241 -11.88 3.13 -8.68
C ILE A 241 -13.36 3.25 -9.05
N GLN A 242 -14.20 2.49 -8.35
CA GLN A 242 -15.65 2.53 -8.45
C GLN A 242 -16.25 3.43 -7.38
N GLN A 243 -17.49 3.88 -7.59
CA GLN A 243 -18.23 4.68 -6.60
C GLN A 243 -18.34 3.99 -5.24
N THR A 244 -18.49 2.66 -5.22
CA THR A 244 -18.50 1.84 -3.99
C THR A 244 -17.19 1.91 -3.22
N ASP A 245 -16.06 2.00 -3.90
CA ASP A 245 -14.74 2.02 -3.28
C ASP A 245 -14.56 3.36 -2.54
N ILE A 246 -15.00 4.46 -3.17
CA ILE A 246 -15.01 5.81 -2.61
C ILE A 246 -15.93 5.88 -1.39
N GLU A 247 -17.16 5.35 -1.51
CA GLU A 247 -18.17 5.38 -0.45
C GLU A 247 -17.79 4.51 0.76
N SER A 248 -17.35 3.27 0.55
CA SER A 248 -16.89 2.39 1.63
C SER A 248 -15.61 2.90 2.30
N THR A 249 -14.65 3.48 1.55
CA THR A 249 -13.44 4.05 2.15
C THR A 249 -13.78 5.29 2.98
N ARG A 250 -14.59 6.21 2.46
CA ARG A 250 -15.06 7.38 3.23
C ARG A 250 -15.85 6.95 4.47
N ALA A 251 -16.70 5.94 4.37
CA ALA A 251 -17.42 5.40 5.52
C ALA A 251 -16.45 4.85 6.58
N PHE A 252 -15.41 4.10 6.18
CA PHE A 252 -14.39 3.55 7.07
C PHE A 252 -13.56 4.63 7.80
N TYR A 253 -13.10 5.67 7.11
CA TYR A 253 -12.38 6.79 7.73
C TYR A 253 -13.30 7.75 8.50
N ALA A 254 -14.62 7.70 8.29
CA ALA A 254 -15.60 8.45 9.07
C ALA A 254 -16.01 7.77 10.40
N LEU A 255 -15.61 6.51 10.62
CA LEU A 255 -15.89 5.80 11.89
C LEU A 255 -15.14 6.42 13.07
N LYS A 256 -15.79 6.49 14.22
CA LYS A 256 -15.31 7.13 15.45
C LYS A 256 -15.53 6.22 16.65
N GLU A 257 -14.86 6.56 17.74
CA GLU A 257 -15.16 6.04 19.07
C GLU A 257 -16.62 6.28 19.46
N ASP A 258 -17.14 5.46 20.38
CA ASP A 258 -18.47 5.66 20.97
C ASP A 258 -18.47 6.69 22.11
N ASP A 259 -19.65 6.98 22.67
CA ASP A 259 -19.82 7.94 23.79
C ASP A 259 -19.08 7.52 25.09
N ALA A 260 -18.51 6.30 25.15
CA ALA A 260 -17.71 5.79 26.26
C ALA A 260 -16.20 5.73 25.94
N GLY A 261 -15.78 6.10 24.73
CA GLY A 261 -14.37 6.08 24.30
C GLY A 261 -13.88 4.70 23.86
N ASN A 262 -14.76 3.75 23.51
CA ASN A 262 -14.35 2.48 22.91
C ASN A 262 -13.99 2.69 21.43
N PRO A 263 -12.96 2.00 20.88
CA PRO A 263 -12.60 2.10 19.46
C PRO A 263 -13.77 1.80 18.50
N PRO A 264 -13.78 2.38 17.29
CA PRO A 264 -14.82 2.10 16.31
C PRO A 264 -14.89 0.60 15.99
N LEU A 265 -16.11 0.04 15.98
CA LEU A 265 -16.33 -1.35 15.61
C LEU A 265 -16.73 -1.52 14.15
N VAL A 266 -16.20 -2.61 13.60
CA VAL A 266 -16.11 -2.87 12.17
C VAL A 266 -16.49 -4.34 11.98
N GLY A 267 -17.79 -4.56 11.78
CA GLY A 267 -18.44 -5.86 12.00
C GLY A 267 -18.48 -6.20 13.48
N LEU A 268 -17.57 -7.08 13.93
CA LEU A 268 -17.30 -7.38 15.34
C LEU A 268 -15.79 -7.26 15.65
N THR A 269 -15.05 -6.54 14.80
CA THR A 269 -13.60 -6.36 14.90
C THR A 269 -13.31 -4.88 15.19
N GLU A 270 -12.31 -4.61 16.02
CA GLU A 270 -11.93 -3.25 16.42
C GLU A 270 -11.08 -2.59 15.33
N VAL A 271 -11.34 -1.31 15.04
CA VAL A 271 -10.47 -0.49 14.21
C VAL A 271 -9.24 -0.10 15.02
N GLN A 272 -8.07 -0.54 14.56
CA GLN A 272 -6.79 -0.09 15.10
C GLN A 272 -6.28 1.05 14.22
N ASP A 273 -6.31 2.27 14.77
CA ASP A 273 -5.67 3.42 14.14
C ASP A 273 -4.15 3.36 14.34
N TYR A 274 -3.41 3.68 13.29
CA TYR A 274 -1.97 3.82 13.24
C TYR A 274 -1.59 5.25 12.85
N GLU A 275 -0.56 5.80 13.51
CA GLU A 275 0.01 7.10 13.15
C GLU A 275 1.06 6.92 12.04
N PRO A 276 1.01 7.68 10.94
CA PRO A 276 2.04 7.64 9.91
C PRO A 276 3.30 8.36 10.37
N MET A 277 4.36 7.58 10.59
CA MET A 277 5.72 8.04 10.89
C MET A 277 6.46 8.52 9.64
#